data_AF-A0A381WVX3-F1
#
_entry.id   AF-A0A381WVX3-F1
#
_cell.length_a   1.000
_cell.length_b   1.000
_cell.length_c   1.000
_cell.angle_alpha   90.00
_cell.angle_beta   90.00
_cell.angle_gamma   90.00
#
_symmetry.space_group_name_H-M   'P 1'
#
loop_
_entity.id
_entity.type
_entity.pdbx_description
1 polymer ?
#
loop_
_entity_poly.entity_id
_entity_poly.type
_entity_poly.pdbx_seq_one_letter_code
_entity_poly.pdbx_strand_id
1 'polypeptide(L)'
;MKNTKMNGPLSKRIFFLGLFFQMLFAANTIEQTIQSAEIVINAFSGVESRTGIDEHQHLTPHLHEITLHGHALPEDIKDQLKTAGFNFSSAFVSRRTTNNERSEGVGLDQYHDFGIFRFHYTLTGTHSVDNQDENGNSIPDYIDQMVETFTQVYDMEINEMGYYRPPGDGWLPGENDNGGSDAYDIYIRNISSNYYGYVQSEYMAQNTGNNENSPSVTEINAFTSYMVMRNNYSGFYSPNNPYGPTNELEAMQVTAAHEFFHAIQYGYDGREKPWLLEATAVWMEEVVYDNINDCYQYMLNWFSSPQTSLDASGSHWYGSYIFFKYIDEHLGGPATIRNIIERGVETNSQNIDYSHQAISDGLEPVGSSFQDALNKMVIANRVMSLNPGADAEMFSYEEAENYPVDGPNTYRTVNFSAGDTVTVTSINLQKYASQYIKVNMETPV
;
A
#
# COMPACT_ATOMS: atom_id res chain seq x y z
N MET A 1 -17.69 -7.16 58.09
CA MET A 1 -17.95 -6.14 57.06
C MET A 1 -18.15 -6.88 55.74
N LYS A 2 -19.40 -7.04 55.28
CA LYS A 2 -19.73 -7.79 54.07
C LYS A 2 -19.81 -6.84 52.88
N ASN A 3 -19.00 -7.12 51.87
CA ASN A 3 -19.03 -6.51 50.55
C ASN A 3 -20.38 -6.75 49.87
N THR A 4 -21.09 -5.68 49.53
CA THR A 4 -22.23 -5.69 48.61
C THR A 4 -21.77 -5.23 47.23
N LYS A 5 -21.75 -6.18 46.28
CA LYS A 5 -21.59 -5.94 44.84
C LYS A 5 -22.73 -5.04 44.35
N MET A 6 -22.41 -3.88 43.79
CA MET A 6 -23.33 -3.07 42.99
C MET A 6 -23.43 -3.66 41.57
N ASN A 7 -24.35 -4.60 41.36
CA ASN A 7 -24.82 -4.95 40.01
C ASN A 7 -25.96 -3.98 39.63
N GLY A 8 -25.60 -2.78 39.19
CA GLY A 8 -26.55 -1.78 38.68
C GLY A 8 -26.81 -1.91 37.17
N PRO A 9 -27.97 -1.47 36.66
CA PRO A 9 -28.35 -1.50 35.23
C PRO A 9 -27.42 -0.69 34.31
N LEU A 10 -26.60 0.20 34.87
CA LEU A 10 -25.56 0.94 34.16
C LEU A 10 -24.42 0.02 33.66
N SER A 11 -24.03 -0.99 34.45
CA SER A 11 -22.98 -1.96 34.07
C SER A 11 -23.40 -2.86 32.91
N LYS A 12 -24.69 -3.25 32.86
CA LYS A 12 -25.25 -4.02 31.75
C LYS A 12 -25.35 -3.18 30.47
N ARG A 13 -25.76 -1.91 30.55
CA ARG A 13 -25.81 -1.02 29.37
C ARG A 13 -24.44 -0.75 28.76
N ILE A 14 -23.38 -0.57 29.57
CA ILE A 14 -22.01 -0.40 29.09
C ILE A 14 -21.50 -1.70 28.44
N PHE A 15 -21.81 -2.87 29.02
CA PHE A 15 -21.46 -4.17 28.45
C PHE A 15 -22.18 -4.45 27.11
N PHE A 16 -23.47 -4.12 27.00
CA PHE A 16 -24.22 -4.25 25.74
C PHE A 16 -23.79 -3.24 24.67
N LEU A 17 -23.40 -2.02 25.05
CA LEU A 17 -22.83 -1.05 24.10
C LEU A 17 -21.47 -1.52 23.58
N GLY A 18 -20.60 -2.05 24.45
CA GLY A 18 -19.30 -2.62 24.08
C GLY A 18 -19.41 -3.82 23.14
N LEU A 19 -20.35 -4.73 23.40
CA LEU A 19 -20.67 -5.86 22.51
C LEU A 19 -21.27 -5.41 21.18
N PHE A 20 -22.11 -4.38 21.17
CA PHE A 20 -22.72 -3.85 19.95
C PHE A 20 -21.69 -3.14 19.06
N PHE A 21 -20.76 -2.37 19.65
CA PHE A 21 -19.63 -1.79 18.92
C PHE A 21 -18.69 -2.89 18.41
N GLN A 22 -18.34 -3.89 19.22
CA GLN A 22 -17.54 -5.04 18.76
C GLN A 22 -18.21 -5.80 17.61
N MET A 23 -19.53 -5.99 17.63
CA MET A 23 -20.26 -6.61 16.51
C MET A 23 -20.31 -5.73 15.25
N LEU A 24 -20.42 -4.40 15.39
CA LEU A 24 -20.37 -3.47 14.25
C LEU A 24 -18.97 -3.39 13.63
N PHE A 25 -17.92 -3.34 14.45
CA PHE A 25 -16.54 -3.41 13.97
C PHE A 25 -16.24 -4.78 13.34
N ALA A 26 -16.69 -5.88 13.95
CA ALA A 26 -16.53 -7.23 13.39
C ALA A 26 -17.33 -7.45 12.09
N ALA A 27 -18.50 -6.82 11.95
CA ALA A 27 -19.30 -6.85 10.73
C ALA A 27 -18.64 -6.06 9.58
N ASN A 28 -18.04 -4.89 9.88
CA ASN A 28 -17.27 -4.14 8.88
C ASN A 28 -15.99 -4.89 8.47
N THR A 29 -15.30 -5.55 9.40
CA THR A 29 -14.07 -6.29 9.06
C THR A 29 -14.37 -7.52 8.21
N ILE A 30 -15.41 -8.29 8.51
CA ILE A 30 -15.72 -9.49 7.71
C ILE A 30 -16.21 -9.13 6.30
N GLU A 31 -16.93 -8.01 6.13
CA GLU A 31 -17.34 -7.53 4.81
C GLU A 31 -16.11 -7.15 3.96
N GLN A 32 -15.13 -6.45 4.54
CA GLN A 32 -13.86 -6.15 3.88
C GLN A 32 -13.07 -7.42 3.51
N THR A 33 -12.98 -8.40 4.41
CA THR A 33 -12.31 -9.68 4.12
C THR A 33 -13.04 -10.45 3.01
N ILE A 34 -14.38 -10.42 2.98
CA ILE A 34 -15.19 -11.03 1.90
C ILE A 34 -14.90 -10.36 0.56
N GLN A 35 -14.94 -9.02 0.49
CA GLN A 35 -14.62 -8.28 -0.73
C GLN A 35 -13.20 -8.59 -1.23
N SER A 36 -12.24 -8.66 -0.32
CA SER A 36 -10.86 -9.03 -0.64
C SER A 36 -10.78 -10.47 -1.16
N ALA A 37 -11.54 -11.40 -0.59
CA ALA A 37 -11.61 -12.79 -1.05
C ALA A 37 -12.18 -12.87 -2.48
N GLU A 38 -13.22 -12.10 -2.79
CA GLU A 38 -13.81 -12.06 -4.14
C GLU A 38 -12.81 -11.55 -5.18
N ILE A 39 -12.08 -10.47 -4.88
CA ILE A 39 -11.02 -9.93 -5.75
C ILE A 39 -9.94 -10.99 -5.99
N VAL A 40 -9.45 -11.62 -4.91
CA VAL A 40 -8.42 -12.67 -4.97
C VAL A 40 -8.91 -13.89 -5.76
N ILE A 41 -10.12 -14.39 -5.50
CA ILE A 41 -10.69 -15.52 -6.24
C ILE A 41 -10.77 -15.20 -7.73
N ASN A 42 -11.23 -14.00 -8.10
CA ASN A 42 -11.29 -13.57 -9.50
C ASN A 42 -9.89 -13.52 -10.14
N ALA A 43 -8.90 -12.98 -9.43
CA ALA A 43 -7.52 -12.90 -9.89
C ALA A 43 -6.91 -14.27 -10.25
N PHE A 44 -7.25 -15.32 -9.48
CA PHE A 44 -6.64 -16.65 -9.63
C PHE A 44 -7.54 -17.71 -10.29
N SER A 45 -8.81 -17.41 -10.54
CA SER A 45 -9.74 -18.32 -11.23
C SER A 45 -9.74 -18.19 -12.76
N GLY A 46 -8.98 -17.23 -13.31
CA GLY A 46 -8.94 -16.95 -14.75
C GLY A 46 -10.21 -16.27 -15.28
N VAL A 47 -11.07 -15.76 -14.41
CA VAL A 47 -12.23 -14.95 -14.79
C VAL A 47 -11.73 -13.53 -15.05
N GLU A 48 -11.38 -13.24 -16.31
CA GLU A 48 -11.02 -11.90 -16.74
C GLU A 48 -12.28 -11.01 -16.76
N SER A 49 -12.51 -10.25 -15.68
CA SER A 49 -13.39 -9.10 -15.74
C SER A 49 -12.55 -7.84 -15.59
N ARG A 50 -12.31 -7.14 -16.69
CA ARG A 50 -11.92 -5.73 -16.65
C ARG A 50 -13.21 -4.94 -16.49
N THR A 51 -13.75 -4.89 -15.28
CA THR A 51 -14.88 -3.98 -15.00
C THR A 51 -14.33 -2.56 -15.03
N GLY A 52 -14.68 -1.84 -16.10
CA GLY A 52 -14.09 -0.56 -16.44
C GLY A 52 -14.11 0.45 -15.31
N ILE A 53 -12.90 0.79 -14.85
CA ILE A 53 -12.32 2.12 -14.67
C ILE A 53 -10.89 1.95 -15.22
N ASP A 54 -10.28 2.99 -15.80
CA ASP A 54 -8.90 2.95 -16.33
C ASP A 54 -7.81 2.79 -15.24
N GLU A 55 -8.17 2.30 -14.05
CA GLU A 55 -7.28 2.04 -12.91
C GLU A 55 -6.91 0.55 -12.87
N HIS A 56 -5.62 0.25 -12.84
CA HIS A 56 -5.15 -1.11 -12.56
C HIS A 56 -5.45 -1.50 -11.11
N GLN A 57 -5.72 -2.78 -10.87
CA GLN A 57 -5.98 -3.27 -9.52
C GLN A 57 -4.67 -3.68 -8.85
N HIS A 58 -4.64 -3.51 -7.54
CA HIS A 58 -3.53 -3.92 -6.67
C HIS A 58 -3.97 -5.14 -5.87
N LEU A 59 -3.15 -6.20 -5.86
CA LEU A 59 -3.54 -7.48 -5.27
C LEU A 59 -2.95 -7.68 -3.86
N THR A 60 -1.80 -7.06 -3.58
CA THR A 60 -1.08 -7.09 -2.30
C THR A 60 -1.97 -6.86 -1.07
N PRO A 61 -2.80 -5.79 -0.97
CA PRO A 61 -3.56 -5.54 0.25
C PRO A 61 -4.67 -6.59 0.46
N HIS A 62 -5.22 -7.13 -0.63
CA HIS A 62 -6.25 -8.16 -0.56
C HIS A 62 -5.66 -9.52 -0.18
N LEU A 63 -4.50 -9.90 -0.73
CA LEU A 63 -3.77 -11.11 -0.34
C LEU A 63 -3.38 -11.07 1.14
N HIS A 64 -2.93 -9.90 1.59
CA HIS A 64 -2.55 -9.68 2.97
C HIS A 64 -3.75 -9.76 3.92
N GLU A 65 -4.89 -9.16 3.57
CA GLU A 65 -6.16 -9.29 4.30
C GLU A 65 -6.58 -10.77 4.44
N ILE A 66 -6.46 -11.57 3.37
CA ILE A 66 -6.73 -13.00 3.42
C ILE A 66 -5.74 -13.73 4.34
N THR A 67 -4.46 -13.37 4.29
CA THR A 67 -3.41 -13.94 5.13
C THR A 67 -3.75 -13.80 6.61
N LEU A 68 -4.21 -12.61 7.03
CA LEU A 68 -4.50 -12.30 8.43
C LEU A 68 -5.89 -12.73 8.90
N HIS A 69 -6.88 -12.64 8.02
CA HIS A 69 -8.30 -12.69 8.41
C HIS A 69 -9.11 -13.77 7.68
N GLY A 70 -8.52 -14.49 6.73
CA GLY A 70 -9.22 -15.49 5.92
C GLY A 70 -9.87 -16.62 6.73
N HIS A 71 -9.37 -16.94 7.93
CA HIS A 71 -9.99 -17.92 8.83
C HIS A 71 -11.41 -17.53 9.29
N ALA A 72 -11.73 -16.24 9.29
CA ALA A 72 -13.05 -15.74 9.66
C ALA A 72 -14.09 -15.86 8.53
N LEU A 73 -13.66 -16.18 7.30
CA LEU A 73 -14.54 -16.25 6.13
C LEU A 73 -15.60 -17.38 6.25
N PRO A 74 -16.76 -17.22 5.59
CA PRO A 74 -17.70 -18.31 5.34
C PRO A 74 -17.04 -19.51 4.65
N GLU A 75 -17.49 -20.73 4.98
CA GLU A 75 -16.87 -21.96 4.45
C GLU A 75 -16.97 -22.10 2.93
N ASP A 76 -18.03 -21.59 2.31
CA ASP A 76 -18.19 -21.57 0.84
C ASP A 76 -17.17 -20.67 0.15
N ILE A 77 -16.77 -19.56 0.78
CA ILE A 77 -15.69 -18.68 0.28
C ILE A 77 -14.34 -19.36 0.51
N LYS A 78 -14.12 -19.99 1.67
CA LYS A 78 -12.89 -20.75 1.94
C LYS A 78 -12.71 -21.88 0.93
N ASP A 79 -13.77 -22.58 0.54
CA ASP A 79 -13.69 -23.66 -0.45
C ASP A 79 -13.34 -23.14 -1.86
N GLN A 80 -13.82 -21.95 -2.22
CA GLN A 80 -13.38 -21.27 -3.45
C GLN A 80 -11.90 -20.86 -3.38
N LEU A 81 -11.45 -20.29 -2.25
CA LEU A 81 -10.03 -19.97 -2.03
C LEU A 81 -9.14 -21.22 -2.08
N LYS A 82 -9.58 -22.34 -1.47
CA LYS A 82 -8.86 -23.63 -1.59
C LYS A 82 -8.76 -24.10 -3.03
N THR A 83 -9.82 -23.93 -3.82
CA THR A 83 -9.80 -24.23 -5.27
C THR A 83 -8.80 -23.33 -6.01
N ALA A 84 -8.65 -22.07 -5.58
CA ALA A 84 -7.66 -21.13 -6.10
C ALA A 84 -6.23 -21.34 -5.56
N GLY A 85 -5.99 -22.37 -4.74
CA GLY A 85 -4.66 -22.74 -4.23
C GLY A 85 -4.30 -22.21 -2.83
N PHE A 86 -5.27 -21.69 -2.06
CA PHE A 86 -5.05 -21.24 -0.68
C PHE A 86 -5.15 -22.39 0.32
N ASN A 87 -4.30 -22.34 1.33
CA ASN A 87 -4.18 -23.31 2.41
C ASN A 87 -4.53 -22.65 3.75
N PHE A 88 -5.39 -23.32 4.53
CA PHE A 88 -5.89 -22.89 5.84
C PHE A 88 -5.39 -23.80 6.98
N SER A 89 -4.35 -24.61 6.77
CA SER A 89 -3.81 -25.50 7.81
C SER A 89 -2.97 -24.77 8.86
N SER A 90 -2.50 -23.56 8.54
CA SER A 90 -1.60 -22.76 9.37
C SER A 90 -2.33 -21.57 10.00
N ALA A 91 -1.67 -20.87 10.93
CA ALA A 91 -2.21 -19.66 11.53
C ALA A 91 -2.46 -18.56 10.48
N PHE A 92 -1.55 -18.42 9.51
CA PHE A 92 -1.71 -17.54 8.36
C PHE A 92 -2.27 -18.33 7.19
N VAL A 93 -3.19 -17.72 6.45
CA VAL A 93 -3.67 -18.31 5.19
C VAL A 93 -2.60 -18.07 4.13
N SER A 94 -2.14 -19.11 3.46
CA SER A 94 -1.01 -19.04 2.51
C SER A 94 -1.36 -19.71 1.18
N ARG A 95 -0.78 -19.26 0.06
CA ARG A 95 -0.90 -19.95 -1.23
C ARG A 95 0.17 -21.03 -1.38
N ARG A 96 -0.17 -22.27 -1.05
CA ARG A 96 0.78 -23.39 -1.08
C ARG A 96 0.19 -24.66 -1.70
N THR A 97 1.04 -25.43 -2.38
CA THR A 97 0.67 -26.74 -2.94
C THR A 97 0.46 -27.77 -1.82
N THR A 98 -0.02 -28.96 -2.18
CA THR A 98 -0.13 -30.08 -1.23
C THR A 98 1.22 -30.56 -0.69
N ASN A 99 2.32 -30.23 -1.37
CA ASN A 99 3.69 -30.51 -0.95
C ASN A 99 4.33 -29.35 -0.20
N ASN A 100 3.53 -28.33 0.18
CA ASN A 100 3.97 -27.14 0.91
C ASN A 100 4.92 -26.22 0.13
N GLU A 101 4.96 -26.35 -1.20
CA GLU A 101 5.66 -25.43 -2.11
C GLU A 101 4.85 -24.15 -2.27
N ARG A 102 5.50 -22.99 -2.43
CA ARG A 102 4.82 -21.76 -2.82
C ARG A 102 4.21 -21.95 -4.21
N SER A 103 2.92 -21.66 -4.34
CA SER A 103 2.21 -21.81 -5.62
C SER A 103 2.84 -20.97 -6.74
N GLU A 104 3.53 -19.90 -6.36
CA GLU A 104 4.22 -18.95 -7.24
C GLU A 104 5.48 -19.51 -7.90
N GLY A 105 6.16 -20.46 -7.26
CA GLY A 105 7.34 -21.15 -7.82
C GLY A 105 6.99 -22.32 -8.76
N VAL A 106 5.76 -22.84 -8.72
CA VAL A 106 5.38 -24.03 -9.49
C VAL A 106 5.51 -23.78 -11.00
N GLY A 107 6.33 -24.58 -11.68
CA GLY A 107 6.54 -24.47 -13.12
C GLY A 107 7.59 -23.44 -13.53
N LEU A 108 8.31 -22.86 -12.57
CA LEU A 108 9.53 -22.07 -12.81
C LEU A 108 10.73 -22.99 -12.58
N ASP A 109 11.56 -23.18 -13.61
CA ASP A 109 12.64 -24.18 -13.63
C ASP A 109 14.04 -23.56 -13.70
N GLN A 110 14.12 -22.23 -13.76
CA GLN A 110 15.35 -21.44 -13.76
C GLN A 110 15.36 -20.48 -12.57
N TYR A 111 16.56 -20.13 -12.11
CA TYR A 111 16.75 -19.03 -11.18
C TYR A 111 18.04 -18.27 -11.47
N HIS A 112 18.07 -17.00 -11.07
CA HIS A 112 19.26 -16.16 -11.05
C HIS A 112 19.38 -15.46 -9.70
N ASP A 113 20.56 -15.52 -9.08
CA ASP A 113 20.82 -14.89 -7.78
C ASP A 113 21.64 -13.62 -7.98
N PHE A 114 21.18 -12.49 -7.44
CA PHE A 114 21.91 -11.23 -7.45
C PHE A 114 21.64 -10.41 -6.19
N GLY A 115 22.70 -9.99 -5.50
CA GLY A 115 22.57 -9.24 -4.24
C GLY A 115 21.84 -10.05 -3.17
N ILE A 116 20.71 -9.54 -2.69
CA ILE A 116 19.83 -10.25 -1.73
C ILE A 116 18.70 -11.01 -2.42
N PHE A 117 18.59 -10.94 -3.75
CA PHE A 117 17.43 -11.42 -4.50
C PHE A 117 17.70 -12.74 -5.20
N ARG A 118 16.65 -13.55 -5.29
CA ARG A 118 16.56 -14.70 -6.19
C ARG A 118 15.40 -14.52 -7.15
N PHE A 119 15.71 -14.47 -8.44
CA PHE A 119 14.74 -14.33 -9.52
C PHE A 119 14.39 -15.72 -10.07
N HIS A 120 13.17 -16.19 -9.84
CA HIS A 120 12.67 -17.46 -10.37
C HIS A 120 11.93 -17.23 -11.69
N TYR A 121 12.23 -18.01 -12.72
CA TYR A 121 11.59 -17.87 -14.04
C TYR A 121 11.59 -19.19 -14.82
N THR A 122 10.98 -19.19 -16.01
CA THR A 122 11.10 -20.28 -16.98
C THR A 122 11.21 -19.72 -18.39
N LEU A 123 11.73 -20.51 -19.32
CA LEU A 123 11.83 -20.18 -20.75
C LEU A 123 10.77 -20.91 -21.59
N THR A 124 9.89 -21.68 -20.95
CA THR A 124 8.88 -22.48 -21.66
C THR A 124 7.50 -22.39 -21.02
N GLY A 125 6.46 -22.69 -21.80
CA GLY A 125 5.09 -22.69 -21.30
C GLY A 125 4.54 -21.30 -20.98
N THR A 126 3.43 -21.27 -20.24
CA THR A 126 2.63 -20.06 -20.01
C THR A 126 3.36 -18.98 -19.20
N HIS A 127 4.29 -19.36 -18.32
CA HIS A 127 5.04 -18.43 -17.48
C HIS A 127 6.38 -18.00 -18.10
N SER A 128 6.64 -18.37 -19.36
CA SER A 128 7.90 -18.05 -20.01
C SER A 128 8.14 -16.55 -20.11
N VAL A 129 9.36 -16.12 -19.78
CA VAL A 129 9.87 -14.79 -20.16
C VAL A 129 10.35 -14.82 -21.61
N ASP A 130 10.54 -13.65 -22.21
CA ASP A 130 11.25 -13.55 -23.49
C ASP A 130 12.65 -14.17 -23.34
N ASN A 131 13.03 -15.04 -24.27
CA ASN A 131 14.27 -15.81 -24.22
C ASN A 131 15.42 -15.15 -25.01
N GLN A 132 15.24 -13.94 -25.50
CA GLN A 132 16.29 -13.14 -26.09
C GLN A 132 17.44 -12.92 -25.08
N ASP A 133 18.66 -13.12 -25.54
CA ASP A 133 19.92 -12.91 -24.83
C ASP A 133 20.92 -12.35 -25.86
N GLU A 134 20.83 -11.04 -26.10
CA GLU A 134 21.64 -10.35 -27.09
C GLU A 134 23.11 -10.25 -26.66
N ASN A 135 23.37 -10.22 -25.35
CA ASN A 135 24.69 -10.06 -24.79
C ASN A 135 25.47 -11.39 -24.64
N GLY A 136 24.79 -12.53 -24.74
CA GLY A 136 25.34 -13.88 -24.74
C GLY A 136 25.80 -14.37 -23.37
N ASN A 137 25.26 -13.83 -22.27
CA ASN A 137 25.60 -14.22 -20.89
C ASN A 137 24.83 -15.45 -20.39
N SER A 138 23.95 -16.04 -21.21
CA SER A 138 23.06 -17.16 -20.89
C SER A 138 21.93 -16.82 -19.90
N ILE A 139 21.65 -15.53 -19.71
CA ILE A 139 20.53 -14.99 -18.94
C ILE A 139 19.69 -14.17 -19.93
N PRO A 140 18.36 -14.33 -19.97
CA PRO A 140 17.56 -13.50 -20.88
C PRO A 140 17.67 -12.01 -20.54
N ASP A 141 17.68 -11.14 -21.56
CA ASP A 141 17.80 -9.70 -21.39
C ASP A 141 16.66 -9.12 -20.52
N TYR A 142 15.49 -9.78 -20.50
CA TYR A 142 14.38 -9.42 -19.61
C TYR A 142 14.74 -9.63 -18.12
N ILE A 143 15.47 -10.70 -17.81
CA ILE A 143 15.94 -10.99 -16.45
C ILE A 143 17.07 -10.03 -16.08
N ASP A 144 17.99 -9.72 -17.01
CA ASP A 144 19.03 -8.72 -16.79
C ASP A 144 18.43 -7.34 -16.45
N GLN A 145 17.39 -6.91 -17.18
CA GLN A 145 16.64 -5.68 -16.88
C GLN A 145 15.95 -5.72 -15.51
N MET A 146 15.39 -6.86 -15.12
CA MET A 146 14.80 -7.04 -13.79
C MET A 146 15.86 -6.90 -12.69
N VAL A 147 17.02 -7.55 -12.88
CA VAL A 147 18.16 -7.45 -11.95
C VAL A 147 18.63 -6.01 -11.81
N GLU A 148 18.79 -5.29 -12.91
CA GLU A 148 19.18 -3.87 -12.89
C GLU A 148 18.15 -3.01 -12.16
N THR A 149 16.86 -3.21 -12.45
CA THR A 149 15.75 -2.50 -11.81
C THR A 149 15.75 -2.71 -10.29
N PHE A 150 15.81 -3.96 -9.82
CA PHE A 150 15.85 -4.24 -8.37
C PHE A 150 17.15 -3.79 -7.72
N THR A 151 18.26 -3.72 -8.47
CA THR A 151 19.50 -3.13 -7.96
C THR A 151 19.33 -1.64 -7.68
N GLN A 152 18.68 -0.90 -8.58
CA GLN A 152 18.40 0.52 -8.41
C GLN A 152 17.39 0.77 -7.27
N VAL A 153 16.28 0.04 -7.25
CA VAL A 153 15.27 0.11 -6.18
C VAL A 153 15.90 -0.18 -4.82
N TYR A 154 16.72 -1.24 -4.73
CA TYR A 154 17.41 -1.59 -3.50
C TYR A 154 18.37 -0.49 -3.04
N ASP A 155 19.15 0.09 -3.96
CA ASP A 155 20.09 1.17 -3.63
C ASP A 155 19.33 2.38 -3.08
N MET A 156 18.24 2.79 -3.73
CA MET A 156 17.42 3.90 -3.27
C MET A 156 16.77 3.60 -1.90
N GLU A 157 15.95 2.56 -1.80
CA GLU A 157 15.14 2.31 -0.60
C GLU A 157 16.00 1.91 0.61
N ILE A 158 17.03 1.07 0.41
CA ILE A 158 17.83 0.57 1.53
C ILE A 158 19.07 1.42 1.77
N ASN A 159 19.86 1.73 0.74
CA ASN A 159 21.16 2.37 0.97
C ASN A 159 21.05 3.90 1.09
N GLU A 160 20.22 4.54 0.26
CA GLU A 160 20.06 6.00 0.27
C GLU A 160 19.05 6.45 1.33
N MET A 161 17.84 5.89 1.31
CA MET A 161 16.78 6.25 2.25
C MET A 161 16.98 5.62 3.64
N GLY A 162 17.68 4.50 3.70
CA GLY A 162 18.08 3.87 4.96
C GLY A 162 16.99 3.05 5.63
N TYR A 163 16.05 2.48 4.86
CA TYR A 163 15.12 1.48 5.39
C TYR A 163 15.86 0.17 5.72
N TYR A 164 15.32 -0.62 6.64
CA TYR A 164 15.84 -1.96 6.91
C TYR A 164 15.38 -2.94 5.83
N ARG A 165 16.22 -3.94 5.56
CA ARG A 165 15.88 -5.02 4.63
C ARG A 165 14.65 -5.80 5.13
N PRO A 166 13.83 -6.35 4.22
CA PRO A 166 12.77 -7.28 4.63
C PRO A 166 13.33 -8.49 5.39
N PRO A 167 12.55 -9.15 6.25
CA PRO A 167 12.97 -10.36 6.95
C PRO A 167 13.25 -11.50 5.97
N GLY A 168 14.31 -12.28 6.22
CA GLY A 168 14.62 -13.48 5.47
C GLY A 168 13.78 -14.67 5.91
N ASP A 169 13.72 -15.69 5.05
CA ASP A 169 12.96 -16.92 5.26
C ASP A 169 13.85 -18.16 5.46
N GLY A 170 15.17 -17.99 5.49
CA GLY A 170 16.14 -19.08 5.69
C GLY A 170 16.04 -19.81 7.04
N TRP A 171 15.27 -19.27 7.99
CA TRP A 171 14.96 -19.90 9.28
C TRP A 171 13.79 -20.89 9.21
N LEU A 172 13.05 -20.91 8.09
CA LEU A 172 11.90 -21.80 7.93
C LEU A 172 12.34 -23.28 8.07
N PRO A 173 11.51 -24.14 8.71
CA PRO A 173 11.80 -25.56 8.78
C PRO A 173 11.98 -26.15 7.38
N GLY A 174 12.89 -27.12 7.19
CA GLY A 174 13.22 -27.66 5.85
C GLY A 174 12.09 -28.41 5.12
N GLU A 175 10.91 -28.52 5.73
CA GLU A 175 9.67 -28.99 5.09
C GLU A 175 8.82 -27.86 4.49
N ASN A 176 9.19 -26.60 4.76
CA ASN A 176 8.61 -25.40 4.18
C ASN A 176 9.51 -24.92 3.04
N ASP A 177 8.88 -24.61 1.92
CA ASP A 177 9.54 -23.95 0.81
C ASP A 177 9.90 -22.50 1.15
N ASN A 178 11.18 -22.19 0.95
CA ASN A 178 11.87 -20.90 1.12
C ASN A 178 12.54 -20.45 -0.19
N GLY A 179 12.05 -20.93 -1.34
CA GLY A 179 12.66 -20.62 -2.64
C GLY A 179 14.06 -21.22 -2.86
N GLY A 180 14.50 -22.10 -1.96
CA GLY A 180 15.76 -22.83 -2.04
C GLY A 180 17.00 -22.07 -1.56
N SER A 181 16.85 -20.91 -0.91
CA SER A 181 17.96 -20.17 -0.26
C SER A 181 17.42 -19.22 0.82
N ASP A 182 18.26 -18.39 1.41
CA ASP A 182 17.87 -17.28 2.30
C ASP A 182 17.70 -15.94 1.55
N ALA A 183 17.80 -15.93 0.22
CA ALA A 183 17.55 -14.77 -0.62
C ALA A 183 16.05 -14.42 -0.69
N TYR A 184 15.73 -13.14 -0.87
CA TYR A 184 14.36 -12.68 -1.08
C TYR A 184 13.85 -13.13 -2.46
N ASP A 185 12.76 -13.90 -2.46
CA ASP A 185 12.26 -14.54 -3.67
C ASP A 185 11.36 -13.62 -4.52
N ILE A 186 11.71 -13.54 -5.80
CA ILE A 186 10.97 -12.83 -6.84
C ILE A 186 10.54 -13.86 -7.88
N TYR A 187 9.25 -14.18 -7.93
CA TYR A 187 8.70 -15.11 -8.92
C TYR A 187 8.21 -14.37 -10.15
N ILE A 188 8.87 -14.58 -11.29
CA ILE A 188 8.55 -13.92 -12.56
C ILE A 188 7.63 -14.84 -13.36
N ARG A 189 6.37 -14.43 -13.51
CA ARG A 189 5.38 -15.31 -14.14
C ARG A 189 4.21 -14.58 -14.78
N ASN A 190 3.49 -15.30 -15.64
CA ASN A 190 2.20 -14.81 -16.14
C ASN A 190 1.15 -14.79 -15.02
N ILE A 191 0.68 -13.60 -14.68
CA ILE A 191 -0.46 -13.35 -13.77
C ILE A 191 -1.58 -12.62 -14.54
N SER A 192 -2.78 -12.49 -13.97
CA SER A 192 -3.91 -11.82 -14.64
C SER A 192 -3.53 -10.41 -15.13
N SER A 193 -4.03 -10.00 -16.31
CA SER A 193 -3.69 -8.73 -16.98
C SER A 193 -4.20 -7.48 -16.27
N ASN A 194 -4.80 -7.61 -15.09
CA ASN A 194 -5.29 -6.50 -14.27
C ASN A 194 -4.27 -6.04 -13.21
N TYR A 195 -3.20 -6.80 -12.97
CA TYR A 195 -2.27 -6.58 -11.86
C TYR A 195 -0.83 -6.39 -12.35
N TYR A 196 -0.17 -5.34 -11.87
CA TYR A 196 1.24 -5.02 -12.15
C TYR A 196 2.19 -6.02 -11.46
N GLY A 197 1.89 -6.38 -10.22
CA GLY A 197 2.67 -7.29 -9.39
C GLY A 197 1.92 -7.57 -8.10
N TYR A 198 2.55 -8.28 -7.16
CA TYR A 198 2.10 -8.31 -5.77
C TYR A 198 3.16 -8.87 -4.83
N VAL A 199 3.03 -8.52 -3.54
CA VAL A 199 3.71 -9.16 -2.42
C VAL A 199 2.76 -10.08 -1.66
N GLN A 200 3.26 -11.24 -1.25
CA GLN A 200 2.56 -12.18 -0.40
C GLN A 200 3.31 -12.32 0.93
N SER A 201 2.69 -11.86 2.02
CA SER A 201 3.16 -12.15 3.39
C SER A 201 2.91 -13.61 3.76
N GLU A 202 3.78 -14.20 4.59
CA GLU A 202 3.72 -15.64 4.88
C GLU A 202 3.79 -16.04 6.35
N TYR A 203 4.78 -15.53 7.09
CA TYR A 203 5.07 -15.96 8.47
C TYR A 203 5.51 -14.77 9.32
N MET A 204 5.32 -14.88 10.64
CA MET A 204 6.01 -14.00 11.59
C MET A 204 7.52 -14.16 11.40
N ALA A 205 8.25 -13.06 11.21
CA ALA A 205 9.70 -13.05 11.09
C ALA A 205 10.35 -13.76 12.27
N GLN A 206 11.31 -14.66 11.99
CA GLN A 206 12.04 -15.47 12.98
C GLN A 206 11.13 -16.26 13.95
N ASN A 207 9.86 -16.48 13.61
CA ASN A 207 8.82 -16.98 14.51
C ASN A 207 8.61 -16.14 15.79
N THR A 208 9.10 -14.90 15.82
CA THR A 208 8.97 -13.96 16.94
C THR A 208 8.26 -12.68 16.57
N GLY A 209 8.17 -12.36 15.27
CA GLY A 209 7.71 -11.07 14.77
C GLY A 209 8.78 -9.98 14.80
N ASN A 210 10.04 -10.35 14.98
CA ASN A 210 11.18 -9.44 15.04
C ASN A 210 12.02 -9.61 13.77
N ASN A 211 12.36 -8.51 13.11
CA ASN A 211 13.17 -8.53 11.91
C ASN A 211 14.65 -8.63 12.28
N GLU A 212 15.36 -9.63 11.77
CA GLU A 212 16.78 -9.83 12.03
C GLU A 212 17.67 -8.78 11.34
N ASN A 213 17.13 -8.08 10.34
CA ASN A 213 17.83 -7.07 9.56
C ASN A 213 17.72 -5.65 10.13
N SER A 214 17.03 -5.46 11.26
CA SER A 214 16.81 -4.18 11.94
C SER A 214 17.41 -4.15 13.36
N PRO A 215 18.74 -4.24 13.52
CA PRO A 215 19.37 -4.47 14.83
C PRO A 215 19.16 -3.37 15.88
N SER A 216 18.65 -2.21 15.49
CA SER A 216 18.38 -1.07 16.39
C SER A 216 16.91 -0.97 16.81
N VAL A 217 16.05 -1.84 16.29
CA VAL A 217 14.60 -1.85 16.52
C VAL A 217 14.22 -3.25 17.02
N THR A 218 13.10 -3.34 17.72
CA THR A 218 12.52 -4.64 18.09
C THR A 218 11.08 -4.66 17.65
N GLU A 219 10.84 -5.22 16.48
CA GLU A 219 9.49 -5.41 15.96
C GLU A 219 8.79 -6.55 16.70
N ILE A 220 7.47 -6.47 16.73
CA ILE A 220 6.60 -7.54 17.25
C ILE A 220 5.65 -8.08 16.18
N ASN A 221 5.58 -7.40 15.03
CA ASN A 221 4.68 -7.69 13.92
C ASN A 221 5.42 -7.74 12.57
N ALA A 222 6.74 -7.93 12.54
CA ALA A 222 7.47 -8.11 11.29
C ALA A 222 7.13 -9.47 10.66
N PHE A 223 6.87 -9.50 9.35
CA PHE A 223 6.52 -10.70 8.59
C PHE A 223 7.53 -10.95 7.46
N THR A 224 7.78 -12.23 7.18
CA THR A 224 8.43 -12.63 5.92
C THR A 224 7.46 -12.48 4.76
N SER A 225 8.00 -12.23 3.57
CA SER A 225 7.24 -12.19 2.33
C SER A 225 8.07 -12.65 1.14
N TYR A 226 7.38 -12.87 0.03
CA TYR A 226 7.97 -12.97 -1.31
C TYR A 226 7.14 -12.13 -2.26
N MET A 227 7.65 -11.88 -3.47
CA MET A 227 6.92 -11.09 -4.46
C MET A 227 6.79 -11.79 -5.80
N VAL A 228 5.83 -11.30 -6.59
CA VAL A 228 5.56 -11.75 -7.94
C VAL A 228 5.61 -10.57 -8.89
N MET A 229 6.43 -10.71 -9.92
CA MET A 229 6.53 -9.79 -11.04
C MET A 229 5.97 -10.46 -12.29
N ARG A 230 5.50 -9.66 -13.26
CA ARG A 230 5.00 -10.23 -14.52
C ARG A 230 6.15 -10.78 -15.35
N ASN A 231 5.86 -11.78 -16.16
CA ASN A 231 6.77 -12.22 -17.23
C ASN A 231 6.74 -11.33 -18.48
N ASN A 232 5.83 -10.35 -18.53
CA ASN A 232 5.78 -9.22 -19.46
C ASN A 232 4.73 -8.19 -18.97
N TYR A 233 4.91 -6.92 -19.32
CA TYR A 233 4.00 -5.82 -18.98
C TYR A 233 3.15 -5.35 -20.16
N SER A 234 2.91 -6.21 -21.15
CA SER A 234 2.02 -5.89 -22.27
C SER A 234 0.65 -5.46 -21.75
N GLY A 235 0.22 -4.25 -22.14
CA GLY A 235 -1.06 -3.65 -21.72
C GLY A 235 -1.00 -2.72 -20.51
N PHE A 236 0.16 -2.62 -19.85
CA PHE A 236 0.42 -1.73 -18.70
C PHE A 236 1.19 -0.46 -19.07
N TYR A 237 1.49 -0.27 -20.36
CA TYR A 237 2.17 0.91 -20.86
C TYR A 237 1.60 1.32 -22.22
N SER A 238 1.79 2.58 -22.58
CA SER A 238 1.41 3.11 -23.88
C SER A 238 2.39 4.20 -24.30
N PRO A 239 2.95 4.19 -25.53
CA PRO A 239 3.86 5.26 -25.98
C PRO A 239 3.27 6.68 -25.94
N ASN A 240 1.95 6.80 -25.76
CA ASN A 240 1.25 8.08 -25.62
C ASN A 240 0.59 8.22 -24.24
N ASN A 241 1.05 7.47 -23.22
CA ASN A 241 0.58 7.63 -21.85
C ASN A 241 0.89 9.08 -21.41
N PRO A 242 -0.09 9.86 -20.94
CA PRO A 242 0.11 11.27 -20.62
C PRO A 242 1.02 11.52 -19.41
N TYR A 243 1.15 10.54 -18.50
CA TYR A 243 1.96 10.69 -17.28
C TYR A 243 2.59 9.38 -16.79
N GLY A 244 1.97 8.21 -17.02
CA GLY A 244 2.48 6.92 -16.56
C GLY A 244 3.40 6.22 -17.57
N PRO A 245 3.61 4.89 -17.41
CA PRO A 245 4.55 4.13 -18.23
C PRO A 245 4.29 4.22 -19.74
N THR A 246 5.36 4.53 -20.48
CA THR A 246 5.41 4.64 -21.94
C THR A 246 5.99 3.40 -22.62
N ASN A 247 6.73 2.59 -21.87
CA ASN A 247 7.36 1.34 -22.31
C ASN A 247 7.33 0.26 -21.21
N GLU A 248 7.75 -0.96 -21.55
CA GLU A 248 7.73 -2.11 -20.63
C GLU A 248 8.67 -1.94 -19.43
N LEU A 249 9.84 -1.31 -19.63
CA LEU A 249 10.79 -1.08 -18.55
C LEU A 249 10.21 -0.13 -17.49
N GLU A 250 9.54 0.94 -17.92
CA GLU A 250 8.93 1.90 -16.99
C GLU A 250 7.83 1.25 -16.14
N ALA A 251 7.01 0.37 -16.72
CA ALA A 251 5.98 -0.37 -15.98
C ALA A 251 6.61 -1.35 -14.98
N MET A 252 7.69 -2.01 -15.36
CA MET A 252 8.49 -2.88 -14.49
C MET A 252 9.10 -2.09 -13.32
N GLN A 253 9.65 -0.91 -13.60
CA GLN A 253 10.32 -0.04 -12.63
C GLN A 253 9.39 0.42 -11.51
N VAL A 254 8.24 1.03 -11.85
CA VAL A 254 7.27 1.48 -10.84
C VAL A 254 6.72 0.31 -10.03
N THR A 255 6.47 -0.84 -10.67
CA THR A 255 6.04 -2.05 -9.95
C THR A 255 7.08 -2.52 -8.95
N ALA A 256 8.37 -2.52 -9.34
CA ALA A 256 9.45 -2.99 -8.47
C ALA A 256 9.62 -2.09 -7.25
N ALA A 257 9.54 -0.76 -7.42
CA ALA A 257 9.56 0.20 -6.31
C ALA A 257 8.37 0.00 -5.37
N HIS A 258 7.14 -0.02 -5.91
CA HIS A 258 5.92 -0.19 -5.10
C HIS A 258 5.93 -1.49 -4.29
N GLU A 259 6.19 -2.62 -4.96
CA GLU A 259 6.09 -3.94 -4.34
C GLU A 259 7.31 -4.26 -3.45
N PHE A 260 8.53 -3.79 -3.76
CA PHE A 260 9.64 -3.98 -2.83
C PHE A 260 9.44 -3.17 -1.54
N PHE A 261 8.83 -1.99 -1.64
CA PHE A 261 8.52 -1.21 -0.46
C PHE A 261 7.48 -1.90 0.45
N HIS A 262 6.50 -2.61 -0.11
CA HIS A 262 5.62 -3.49 0.68
C HIS A 262 6.38 -4.56 1.47
N ALA A 263 7.41 -5.17 0.86
CA ALA A 263 8.26 -6.14 1.56
C ALA A 263 9.00 -5.49 2.74
N ILE A 264 9.53 -4.29 2.54
CA ILE A 264 10.17 -3.49 3.60
C ILE A 264 9.17 -3.19 4.71
N GLN A 265 7.99 -2.66 4.37
CA GLN A 265 6.95 -2.30 5.33
C GLN A 265 6.50 -3.48 6.19
N TYR A 266 6.31 -4.66 5.58
CA TYR A 266 6.02 -5.89 6.32
C TYR A 266 7.15 -6.27 7.27
N GLY A 267 8.39 -5.88 6.99
CA GLY A 267 9.53 -6.00 7.89
C GLY A 267 9.51 -5.07 9.11
N TYR A 268 8.71 -4.01 9.11
CA TYR A 268 8.50 -3.12 10.25
C TYR A 268 7.22 -3.49 11.03
N ASP A 269 6.08 -3.50 10.34
CA ASP A 269 4.79 -3.87 10.93
C ASP A 269 3.85 -4.41 9.85
N GLY A 270 3.85 -5.74 9.67
CA GLY A 270 2.90 -6.43 8.81
C GLY A 270 1.46 -6.41 9.32
N ARG A 271 1.11 -5.69 10.39
CA ARG A 271 -0.29 -5.46 10.80
C ARG A 271 -0.71 -4.01 10.66
N GLU A 272 0.15 -3.15 10.13
CA GLU A 272 -0.16 -1.77 9.85
C GLU A 272 -1.36 -1.66 8.89
N LYS A 273 -2.06 -0.54 8.94
CA LYS A 273 -3.24 -0.32 8.13
C LYS A 273 -2.90 -0.26 6.64
N PRO A 274 -3.65 -0.99 5.79
CA PRO A 274 -3.44 -0.99 4.35
C PRO A 274 -3.38 0.40 3.73
N TRP A 275 -4.15 1.37 4.24
CA TRP A 275 -4.13 2.73 3.70
C TRP A 275 -2.75 3.39 3.80
N LEU A 276 -2.04 3.20 4.91
CA LEU A 276 -0.71 3.77 5.13
C LEU A 276 0.32 3.05 4.26
N LEU A 277 0.22 1.72 4.18
CA LEU A 277 1.10 0.88 3.38
C LEU A 277 1.00 1.24 1.88
N GLU A 278 -0.21 1.22 1.32
CA GLU A 278 -0.43 1.52 -0.10
C GLU A 278 -0.12 2.98 -0.44
N ALA A 279 -0.54 3.95 0.38
CA ALA A 279 -0.30 5.36 0.07
C ALA A 279 1.20 5.71 0.08
N THR A 280 1.99 5.07 0.96
CA THR A 280 3.45 5.28 0.99
C THR A 280 4.17 4.44 -0.06
N ALA A 281 3.64 3.28 -0.48
CA ALA A 281 4.17 2.53 -1.62
C ALA A 281 3.99 3.29 -2.95
N VAL A 282 2.83 3.92 -3.17
CA VAL A 282 2.60 4.80 -4.32
C VAL A 282 3.50 6.04 -4.27
N TRP A 283 3.73 6.62 -3.09
CA TRP A 283 4.72 7.69 -2.94
C TRP A 283 6.15 7.20 -3.27
N MET A 284 6.49 5.95 -2.94
CA MET A 284 7.81 5.40 -3.25
C MET A 284 8.06 5.30 -4.76
N GLU A 285 7.03 5.05 -5.56
CA GLU A 285 7.14 5.07 -7.03
C GLU A 285 7.74 6.41 -7.51
N GLU A 286 7.24 7.54 -7.01
CA GLU A 286 7.71 8.89 -7.35
C GLU A 286 9.10 9.17 -6.83
N VAL A 287 9.47 8.64 -5.66
CA VAL A 287 10.80 8.85 -5.09
C VAL A 287 11.87 8.11 -5.89
N VAL A 288 11.60 6.86 -6.28
CA VAL A 288 12.56 6.04 -7.01
C VAL A 288 12.60 6.42 -8.49
N TYR A 289 11.44 6.74 -9.08
CA TYR A 289 11.28 7.02 -10.52
C TYR A 289 10.46 8.28 -10.78
N ASP A 290 10.96 9.44 -10.34
CA ASP A 290 10.36 10.80 -10.48
C ASP A 290 9.94 11.25 -11.90
N ASN A 291 10.29 10.48 -12.95
CA ASN A 291 9.86 10.77 -14.32
C ASN A 291 8.73 9.83 -14.82
N ILE A 292 8.25 8.90 -14.00
CA ILE A 292 7.22 7.92 -14.34
C ILE A 292 6.02 8.13 -13.41
N ASN A 293 5.13 9.04 -13.78
CA ASN A 293 4.13 9.58 -12.87
C ASN A 293 2.84 8.74 -12.90
N ASP A 294 2.95 7.42 -12.74
CA ASP A 294 1.80 6.49 -12.79
C ASP A 294 0.79 6.80 -11.68
N CYS A 295 1.27 7.29 -10.53
CA CYS A 295 0.44 7.70 -9.39
C CYS A 295 -0.60 8.79 -9.74
N TYR A 296 -0.39 9.57 -10.82
CA TYR A 296 -1.32 10.63 -11.25
C TYR A 296 -2.69 10.07 -11.64
N GLN A 297 -2.78 8.79 -12.01
CA GLN A 297 -4.04 8.13 -12.33
C GLN A 297 -5.06 8.22 -11.18
N TYR A 298 -4.60 8.28 -9.93
CA TYR A 298 -5.46 8.32 -8.74
C TYR A 298 -5.99 9.72 -8.41
N MET A 299 -5.38 10.78 -8.97
CA MET A 299 -5.67 12.15 -8.54
C MET A 299 -7.09 12.58 -8.91
N LEU A 300 -7.55 12.28 -10.13
CA LEU A 300 -8.88 12.74 -10.59
C LEU A 300 -9.98 12.27 -9.62
N ASN A 301 -9.99 10.99 -9.27
CA ASN A 301 -11.00 10.42 -8.37
C ASN A 301 -10.83 10.93 -6.93
N TRP A 302 -9.60 11.01 -6.41
CA TRP A 302 -9.32 11.51 -5.07
C TRP A 302 -9.75 12.98 -4.88
N PHE A 303 -9.35 13.87 -5.79
CA PHE A 303 -9.67 15.31 -5.75
C PHE A 303 -11.15 15.61 -6.05
N SER A 304 -11.86 14.68 -6.70
CA SER A 304 -13.31 14.80 -6.91
C SER A 304 -14.14 14.62 -5.63
N SER A 305 -13.56 13.96 -4.61
CA SER A 305 -14.26 13.53 -3.41
C SER A 305 -13.56 13.96 -2.11
N PRO A 306 -13.27 15.26 -1.92
CA PRO A 306 -12.50 15.75 -0.78
C PRO A 306 -13.14 15.49 0.58
N GLN A 307 -14.46 15.28 0.61
CA GLN A 307 -15.24 14.95 1.81
C GLN A 307 -15.03 13.53 2.34
N THR A 308 -14.29 12.69 1.60
CA THR A 308 -13.92 11.32 1.97
C THR A 308 -12.71 11.34 2.91
N SER A 309 -12.69 10.46 3.92
CA SER A 309 -11.56 10.38 4.85
C SER A 309 -10.27 10.01 4.12
N LEU A 310 -9.15 10.59 4.55
CA LEU A 310 -7.81 10.21 4.05
C LEU A 310 -7.54 8.70 4.11
N ASP A 311 -8.04 8.03 5.16
CA ASP A 311 -7.85 6.60 5.42
C ASP A 311 -8.94 5.70 4.80
N ALA A 312 -9.81 6.25 3.94
CA ALA A 312 -10.94 5.50 3.36
C ALA A 312 -10.48 4.38 2.43
N SER A 313 -11.14 3.23 2.52
CA SER A 313 -10.80 2.00 1.78
C SER A 313 -10.95 2.08 0.27
N GLY A 314 -10.24 1.18 -0.44
CA GLY A 314 -10.35 1.01 -1.89
C GLY A 314 -9.36 1.88 -2.65
N SER A 315 -9.74 2.36 -3.84
CA SER A 315 -8.83 3.16 -4.68
C SER A 315 -8.41 4.51 -4.04
N HIS A 316 -9.10 4.93 -2.98
CA HIS A 316 -8.76 6.16 -2.25
C HIS A 316 -7.44 6.06 -1.47
N TRP A 317 -7.00 4.85 -1.10
CA TRP A 317 -5.69 4.62 -0.46
C TRP A 317 -4.55 5.12 -1.35
N TYR A 318 -4.53 4.69 -2.61
CA TYR A 318 -3.50 5.05 -3.57
C TYR A 318 -3.44 6.55 -3.83
N GLY A 319 -4.60 7.19 -4.04
CA GLY A 319 -4.67 8.66 -4.21
C GLY A 319 -4.22 9.46 -2.98
N SER A 320 -4.20 8.84 -1.80
CA SER A 320 -3.72 9.48 -0.58
C SER A 320 -2.19 9.61 -0.54
N TYR A 321 -1.46 9.12 -1.55
CA TYR A 321 -0.04 9.42 -1.75
C TYR A 321 0.25 10.92 -1.73
N ILE A 322 -0.70 11.76 -2.18
CA ILE A 322 -0.55 13.23 -2.19
C ILE A 322 -0.28 13.81 -0.80
N PHE A 323 -0.79 13.15 0.25
CA PHE A 323 -0.49 13.53 1.63
C PHE A 323 0.98 13.27 2.00
N PHE A 324 1.55 12.16 1.53
CA PHE A 324 2.96 11.83 1.72
C PHE A 324 3.87 12.66 0.83
N LYS A 325 3.47 12.96 -0.42
CA LYS A 325 4.15 13.95 -1.27
C LYS A 325 4.21 15.33 -0.60
N TYR A 326 3.14 15.77 0.08
CA TYR A 326 3.18 17.00 0.88
C TYR A 326 4.17 16.93 2.05
N ILE A 327 4.20 15.81 2.79
CA ILE A 327 5.15 15.62 3.89
C ILE A 327 6.59 15.64 3.38
N ASP A 328 6.84 14.96 2.27
CA ASP A 328 8.13 14.90 1.61
C ASP A 328 8.62 16.32 1.24
N GLU A 329 7.85 17.05 0.44
CA GLU A 329 8.27 18.36 -0.05
C GLU A 329 8.40 19.43 1.05
N HIS A 330 7.59 19.37 2.10
CA HIS A 330 7.46 20.49 3.06
C HIS A 330 7.82 20.17 4.51
N LEU A 331 7.85 18.90 4.89
CA LEU A 331 7.95 18.46 6.29
C LEU A 331 9.11 17.48 6.51
N GLY A 332 10.27 17.78 5.95
CA GLY A 332 11.54 17.10 6.27
C GLY A 332 11.94 15.99 5.30
N GLY A 333 11.29 15.88 4.14
CA GLY A 333 11.71 14.98 3.08
C GLY A 333 11.37 13.52 3.34
N PRO A 334 11.98 12.62 2.55
CA PRO A 334 11.73 11.19 2.67
C PRO A 334 12.11 10.60 4.03
N ALA A 335 13.07 11.24 4.72
CA ALA A 335 13.49 10.86 6.07
C ALA A 335 12.35 10.96 7.10
N THR A 336 11.41 11.89 6.93
CA THR A 336 10.24 12.00 7.81
C THR A 336 9.30 10.83 7.61
N ILE A 337 9.08 10.38 6.38
CA ILE A 337 8.21 9.23 6.08
C ILE A 337 8.83 7.94 6.59
N ARG A 338 10.16 7.78 6.50
CA ARG A 338 10.85 6.69 7.20
C ARG A 338 10.64 6.74 8.70
N ASN A 339 10.75 7.91 9.33
CA ASN A 339 10.50 8.06 10.76
C ASN A 339 9.04 7.71 11.13
N ILE A 340 8.04 8.01 10.28
CA ILE A 340 6.65 7.57 10.49
C ILE A 340 6.58 6.04 10.61
N ILE A 341 7.22 5.32 9.69
CA ILE A 341 7.25 3.85 9.68
C ILE A 341 7.99 3.31 10.91
N GLU A 342 9.14 3.89 11.26
CA GLU A 342 9.92 3.51 12.45
C GLU A 342 9.15 3.73 13.75
N ARG A 343 8.38 4.83 13.86
CA ARG A 343 7.51 5.09 15.02
C ARG A 343 6.30 4.15 15.08
N GLY A 344 5.83 3.66 13.94
CA GLY A 344 4.75 2.66 13.88
C GLY A 344 5.05 1.43 14.74
N VAL A 345 6.31 0.97 14.72
CA VAL A 345 6.81 -0.19 15.48
C VAL A 345 6.69 -0.01 17.01
N GLU A 346 6.65 1.23 17.50
CA GLU A 346 6.50 1.53 18.94
C GLU A 346 5.08 1.20 19.46
N THR A 347 4.15 0.94 18.55
CA THR A 347 2.76 0.57 18.85
C THR A 347 2.45 -0.85 18.35
N ASN A 348 1.26 -1.36 18.67
CA ASN A 348 0.85 -2.69 18.22
C ASN A 348 -0.44 -2.61 17.41
N SER A 349 -0.28 -2.57 16.08
CA SER A 349 -1.36 -2.49 15.09
C SER A 349 -2.30 -3.70 15.09
N GLN A 350 -1.94 -4.80 15.77
CA GLN A 350 -2.86 -5.91 16.03
C GLN A 350 -4.04 -5.51 16.93
N ASN A 351 -3.82 -4.57 17.86
CA ASN A 351 -4.80 -4.26 18.90
C ASN A 351 -5.84 -3.24 18.43
N ILE A 352 -5.38 -2.14 17.84
CA ILE A 352 -6.18 -1.06 17.27
C ILE A 352 -5.39 -0.37 16.15
N ASP A 353 -6.05 0.54 15.45
CA ASP A 353 -5.42 1.40 14.46
C ASP A 353 -4.56 2.49 15.12
N TYR A 354 -3.26 2.50 14.82
CA TYR A 354 -2.30 3.52 15.23
C TYR A 354 -1.70 4.31 14.07
N SER A 355 -2.12 4.08 12.82
CA SER A 355 -1.55 4.72 11.62
C SER A 355 -1.44 6.26 11.74
N HIS A 356 -2.52 6.90 12.19
CA HIS A 356 -2.55 8.35 12.43
C HIS A 356 -1.64 8.81 13.58
N GLN A 357 -1.46 7.98 14.61
CA GLN A 357 -0.58 8.25 15.73
C GLN A 357 0.88 8.14 15.28
N ALA A 358 1.23 7.07 14.54
CA ALA A 358 2.55 6.89 13.94
C ALA A 358 2.94 8.07 13.05
N ILE A 359 2.00 8.57 12.23
CA ILE A 359 2.22 9.79 11.43
C ILE A 359 2.49 10.99 12.33
N SER A 360 1.69 11.19 13.38
CA SER A 360 1.88 12.32 14.29
C SER A 360 3.22 12.26 15.04
N ASP A 361 3.66 11.07 15.45
CA ASP A 361 4.92 10.87 16.16
C ASP A 361 6.12 10.99 15.21
N GLY A 362 5.97 10.54 13.97
CA GLY A 362 6.96 10.70 12.90
C GLY A 362 7.20 12.17 12.51
N LEU A 363 6.17 13.01 12.65
CA LEU A 363 6.21 14.44 12.34
C LEU A 363 6.70 15.33 13.50
N GLU A 364 6.79 14.79 14.72
CA GLU A 364 7.20 15.56 15.91
C GLU A 364 8.60 16.20 15.78
N PRO A 365 9.63 15.50 15.25
CA PRO A 365 10.98 16.08 15.13
C PRO A 365 11.07 17.29 14.19
N VAL A 366 10.15 17.41 13.24
CA VAL A 366 10.05 18.56 12.31
C VAL A 366 9.03 19.60 12.79
N GLY A 367 8.56 19.49 14.04
CA GLY A 367 7.65 20.45 14.66
C GLY A 367 6.23 20.42 14.09
N SER A 368 5.80 19.29 13.52
CA SER A 368 4.46 19.11 12.96
C SER A 368 3.72 17.97 13.68
N SER A 369 2.53 17.65 13.19
CA SER A 369 1.66 16.57 13.66
C SER A 369 0.74 16.14 12.52
N PHE A 370 0.06 15.00 12.65
CA PHE A 370 -0.91 14.56 11.64
C PHE A 370 -1.94 15.65 11.30
N GLN A 371 -2.49 16.32 12.33
CA GLN A 371 -3.49 17.38 12.12
C GLN A 371 -2.91 18.61 11.42
N ASP A 372 -1.68 19.01 11.76
CA ASP A 372 -1.01 20.15 11.15
C ASP A 372 -0.68 19.89 9.68
N ALA A 373 -0.08 18.73 9.38
CA ALA A 373 0.22 18.30 8.02
C ALA A 373 -1.05 18.19 7.17
N LEU A 374 -2.11 17.55 7.67
CA LEU A 374 -3.37 17.41 6.95
C LEU A 374 -3.98 18.79 6.62
N ASN A 375 -4.01 19.71 7.59
CA ASN A 375 -4.55 21.05 7.37
C ASN A 375 -3.76 21.82 6.31
N LYS A 376 -2.43 21.74 6.33
CA LYS A 376 -1.59 22.44 5.36
C LYS A 376 -1.67 21.82 3.96
N MET A 377 -1.68 20.48 3.85
CA MET A 377 -1.90 19.77 2.59
C MET A 377 -3.27 20.14 1.99
N VAL A 378 -4.33 20.24 2.80
CA VAL A 378 -5.65 20.69 2.34
C VAL A 378 -5.59 22.09 1.72
N ILE A 379 -4.79 23.01 2.28
CA ILE A 379 -4.58 24.33 1.70
C ILE A 379 -3.76 24.21 0.40
N ALA A 380 -2.66 23.47 0.40
CA ALA A 380 -1.82 23.22 -0.78
C ALA A 380 -2.63 22.66 -1.95
N ASN A 381 -3.50 21.68 -1.69
CA ASN A 381 -4.41 21.10 -2.67
C ASN A 381 -5.35 22.13 -3.30
N ARG A 382 -5.81 23.13 -2.55
CA ARG A 382 -6.64 24.22 -3.09
C ARG A 382 -5.81 25.23 -3.89
N VAL A 383 -4.58 25.49 -3.46
CA VAL A 383 -3.66 26.41 -4.14
C VAL A 383 -3.21 25.83 -5.47
N MET A 384 -2.86 24.54 -5.49
CA MET A 384 -2.48 23.74 -6.66
C MET A 384 -1.55 24.51 -7.61
N SER A 385 -0.37 24.89 -7.13
CA SER A 385 0.58 25.66 -7.92
C SER A 385 2.02 25.39 -7.50
N LEU A 386 2.92 25.44 -8.48
CA LEU A 386 4.37 25.43 -8.24
C LEU A 386 4.85 26.76 -7.64
N ASN A 387 4.17 27.86 -7.95
CA ASN A 387 4.60 29.22 -7.59
C ASN A 387 3.45 29.99 -6.91
N PRO A 388 3.09 29.65 -5.67
CA PRO A 388 1.94 30.24 -4.98
C PRO A 388 2.15 31.71 -4.57
N GLY A 389 3.38 32.22 -4.70
CA GLY A 389 3.79 33.57 -4.30
C GLY A 389 4.63 33.57 -3.04
N ALA A 390 5.18 34.74 -2.71
CA ALA A 390 6.00 34.91 -1.52
C ALA A 390 5.19 34.63 -0.25
N ASP A 391 5.82 33.99 0.74
CA ASP A 391 5.25 33.60 2.03
C ASP A 391 4.17 32.49 1.96
N ALA A 392 4.00 31.86 0.78
CA ALA A 392 3.05 30.77 0.55
C ALA A 392 3.73 29.49 0.04
N GLU A 393 5.07 29.42 0.08
CA GLU A 393 5.87 28.32 -0.45
C GLU A 393 5.50 26.97 0.19
N MET A 394 5.08 26.98 1.46
CA MET A 394 4.58 25.77 2.18
C MET A 394 3.26 25.19 1.65
N PHE A 395 2.68 25.80 0.60
CA PHE A 395 1.44 25.39 -0.06
C PHE A 395 1.63 25.13 -1.56
N SER A 396 2.87 24.94 -2.02
CA SER A 396 3.16 24.54 -3.39
C SER A 396 3.21 23.03 -3.55
N TYR A 397 3.16 22.57 -4.81
CA TYR A 397 3.69 21.27 -5.20
C TYR A 397 4.71 21.47 -6.33
N GLU A 398 5.83 20.75 -6.28
CA GLU A 398 6.87 20.86 -7.32
C GLU A 398 6.32 20.57 -8.73
N GLU A 399 5.38 19.64 -8.79
CA GLU A 399 4.82 19.15 -10.06
C GLU A 399 3.39 19.65 -10.32
N ALA A 400 2.92 20.66 -9.58
CA ALA A 400 1.52 21.11 -9.65
C ALA A 400 1.02 21.38 -11.09
N GLU A 401 1.89 21.88 -11.96
CA GLU A 401 1.55 22.24 -13.35
C GLU A 401 1.42 21.02 -14.28
N ASN A 402 1.93 19.85 -13.86
CA ASN A 402 1.84 18.58 -14.56
C ASN A 402 0.69 17.69 -14.04
N TYR A 403 0.18 17.96 -12.84
CA TYR A 403 -0.92 17.19 -12.27
C TYR A 403 -2.17 17.27 -13.14
N PRO A 404 -2.91 16.15 -13.33
CA PRO A 404 -4.10 16.11 -14.18
C PRO A 404 -5.35 16.72 -13.51
N VAL A 405 -5.16 17.66 -12.55
CA VAL A 405 -6.22 18.28 -11.74
C VAL A 405 -5.89 19.73 -11.43
N ASP A 406 -6.90 20.60 -11.43
CA ASP A 406 -6.78 22.01 -11.00
C ASP A 406 -7.05 22.20 -9.49
N GLY A 407 -7.02 21.11 -8.73
CA GLY A 407 -7.37 21.07 -7.31
C GLY A 407 -8.78 20.51 -7.01
N PRO A 408 -9.20 20.53 -5.74
CA PRO A 408 -10.32 19.74 -5.26
C PRO A 408 -11.67 20.36 -5.60
N ASN A 409 -12.70 19.52 -5.67
CA ASN A 409 -14.07 19.97 -5.87
C ASN A 409 -14.51 21.00 -4.81
N THR A 410 -15.17 22.07 -5.26
CA THR A 410 -15.79 23.06 -4.36
C THR A 410 -17.16 22.55 -3.94
N TYR A 411 -17.37 22.36 -2.64
CA TYR A 411 -18.66 21.93 -2.10
C TYR A 411 -19.75 22.97 -2.30
N ARG A 412 -19.44 24.24 -2.03
CA ARG A 412 -20.40 25.33 -2.18
C ARG A 412 -19.72 26.65 -2.49
N THR A 413 -20.33 27.42 -3.37
CA THR A 413 -20.01 28.84 -3.57
C THR A 413 -21.06 29.69 -2.87
N VAL A 414 -20.63 30.66 -2.07
CA VAL A 414 -21.50 31.61 -1.37
C VAL A 414 -21.11 33.03 -1.74
N ASN A 415 -22.10 33.92 -1.84
CA ASN A 415 -21.85 35.36 -1.96
C ASN A 415 -21.97 35.96 -0.56
N PHE A 416 -20.98 36.75 -0.17
CA PHE A 416 -20.92 37.40 1.13
C PHE A 416 -20.70 38.90 0.96
N SER A 417 -21.51 39.70 1.66
CA SER A 417 -21.33 41.13 1.81
C SER A 417 -21.16 41.48 3.29
N ALA A 418 -20.42 42.55 3.58
CA ALA A 418 -20.16 42.98 4.95
C ALA A 418 -21.46 43.22 5.72
N GLY A 419 -21.66 42.50 6.83
CA GLY A 419 -22.86 42.57 7.66
C GLY A 419 -23.84 41.40 7.45
N ASP A 420 -23.66 40.58 6.41
CA ASP A 420 -24.47 39.40 6.20
C ASP A 420 -24.05 38.23 7.10
N THR A 421 -25.00 37.35 7.42
CA THR A 421 -24.72 36.02 7.98
C THR A 421 -25.17 34.98 6.98
N VAL A 422 -24.22 34.21 6.45
CA VAL A 422 -24.51 33.11 5.52
C VAL A 422 -24.21 31.79 6.23
N THR A 423 -25.23 30.95 6.36
CA THR A 423 -25.08 29.61 6.96
C THR A 423 -24.91 28.56 5.87
N VAL A 424 -23.83 27.78 5.97
CA VAL A 424 -23.60 26.57 5.15
C VAL A 424 -23.69 25.35 6.07
N THR A 425 -24.59 24.44 5.76
CA THR A 425 -24.73 23.17 6.48
C THR A 425 -24.19 22.04 5.61
N SER A 426 -23.44 21.12 6.22
CA SER A 426 -22.86 19.95 5.58
C SER A 426 -23.10 18.71 6.44
N ILE A 427 -23.38 17.58 5.79
CA ILE A 427 -23.63 16.28 6.45
C ILE A 427 -22.75 15.16 5.88
N ASN A 428 -21.88 15.47 4.91
CA ASN A 428 -21.10 14.50 4.16
C ASN A 428 -19.60 14.55 4.46
N LEU A 429 -19.13 15.48 5.31
CA LEU A 429 -17.73 15.56 5.71
C LEU A 429 -17.39 14.42 6.67
N GLN A 430 -16.51 13.52 6.24
CA GLN A 430 -16.00 12.42 7.06
C GLN A 430 -14.86 12.88 7.97
N LYS A 431 -14.42 11.99 8.88
CA LYS A 431 -13.28 12.26 9.76
C LYS A 431 -12.00 12.33 8.90
N TYR A 432 -11.08 13.23 9.21
CA TYR A 432 -9.82 13.39 8.45
C TYR A 432 -10.00 13.72 6.96
N ALA A 433 -11.18 14.22 6.60
CA ALA A 433 -11.51 14.68 5.26
C ALA A 433 -11.43 16.21 5.18
N SER A 434 -11.65 16.75 3.99
CA SER A 434 -11.69 18.18 3.73
C SER A 434 -12.99 18.61 3.05
N GLN A 435 -13.34 19.89 3.17
CA GLN A 435 -14.45 20.44 2.43
C GLN A 435 -14.19 21.90 2.09
N TYR A 436 -14.35 22.24 0.83
CA TYR A 436 -13.96 23.55 0.31
C TYR A 436 -15.17 24.41 0.00
N ILE A 437 -15.20 25.61 0.54
CA ILE A 437 -16.25 26.60 0.31
C ILE A 437 -15.61 27.80 -0.37
N LYS A 438 -16.12 28.16 -1.56
CA LYS A 438 -15.72 29.38 -2.26
C LYS A 438 -16.58 30.54 -1.78
N VAL A 439 -15.95 31.63 -1.35
CA VAL A 439 -16.66 32.84 -0.91
C VAL A 439 -16.40 33.94 -1.94
N ASN A 440 -17.46 34.40 -2.62
CA ASN A 440 -17.41 35.57 -3.47
C ASN A 440 -17.74 36.80 -2.61
N MET A 441 -16.90 37.84 -2.69
CA MET A 441 -17.06 39.05 -1.90
C MET A 441 -16.89 40.28 -2.78
N GLU A 442 -17.66 41.34 -2.50
CA GLU A 442 -17.55 42.62 -3.22
C GLU A 442 -16.27 43.39 -2.85
N THR A 443 -15.74 43.14 -1.65
CA THR A 443 -14.48 43.70 -1.16
C THR A 443 -13.60 42.56 -0.63
N PRO A 444 -12.28 42.55 -0.92
CA PRO A 444 -11.37 41.57 -0.33
C PRO A 444 -11.44 41.64 1.21
N VAL A 445 -11.42 40.50 1.88
CA VAL A 445 -11.37 40.39 3.35
C VAL A 445 -9.94 40.35 3.82
#